data_AF-A0A959JSY4-F1
#
_entry.id   AF-A0A959JSY4-F1
#
_cell.length_a   1.000
_cell.length_b   1.000
_cell.length_c   1.000
_cell.angle_alpha   90.00
_cell.angle_beta   90.00
_cell.angle_gamma   90.00
#
_symmetry.space_group_name_H-M   'P 1'
#
loop_
_entity.id
_entity.type
_entity.pdbx_description
1 polymer ?
#
loop_
_entity_poly.entity_id
_entity_poly.type
_entity_poly.pdbx_seq_one_letter_code
_entity_poly.pdbx_strand_id
1 'polypeptide(L)'
;MANACDPVIKGPLSTRNASYEMDVRLDDVKKELSVNQTVQWVNLSPDTIRELRMYMYFNAFKNNQSTFLKDVDNIFGNPFLKKDKDEWGWIELITIKRSGRDLTNRQSYIQPDDGNTADQSVVSIQLIEPLLPGDTLVLENRVQVKIPRLFVRTGYEKNQFYMLTHWFPQMGVYEQDKAGNWGWNCHQFFRSTEFYSDFGTYRVQLTTPSNLVIGASGCMEAEMDNGDGTKTTTFFAADVIDFAWTAYPDYEEIVDEWKQVQIRLLIPPEHCSLAPRLIGAVKDALTYLDEHVGPYPYTTLTMVDPPFHALRGGFMEYPTFITGGSFYHMPKGIK
;
A
#
# COMPACT_ATOMS: atom_id res chain seq x y z
N MET A 1 5.23 -5.18 -29.24
CA MET A 1 4.99 -4.47 -27.96
C MET A 1 5.73 -5.27 -26.91
N ALA A 2 6.74 -4.70 -26.27
CA ALA A 2 7.32 -5.31 -25.08
C ALA A 2 6.18 -5.46 -24.05
N ASN A 3 6.13 -6.58 -23.33
CA ASN A 3 5.11 -6.77 -22.30
C ASN A 3 5.27 -5.63 -21.28
N ALA A 4 4.20 -4.90 -20.91
CA ALA A 4 4.29 -3.74 -20.00
C ALA A 4 4.91 -4.11 -18.63
N CYS A 5 4.96 -5.41 -18.33
CA CYS A 5 5.53 -6.01 -17.13
C CYS A 5 6.97 -6.54 -17.27
N ASP A 6 7.61 -6.50 -18.45
CA ASP A 6 8.96 -7.06 -18.64
C ASP A 6 10.04 -6.05 -18.21
N PRO A 7 10.73 -6.25 -17.07
CA PRO A 7 11.68 -5.28 -16.54
C PRO A 7 12.89 -5.11 -17.47
N VAL A 8 13.40 -3.88 -17.55
CA VAL A 8 14.62 -3.57 -18.32
C VAL A 8 15.86 -4.17 -17.69
N ILE A 9 15.93 -4.15 -16.35
CA ILE A 9 16.98 -4.84 -15.63
C ILE A 9 16.53 -6.29 -15.44
N LYS A 10 17.27 -7.22 -16.04
CA LYS A 10 16.94 -8.65 -16.00
C LYS A 10 17.32 -9.26 -14.65
N GLY A 11 16.39 -10.02 -14.10
CA GLY A 11 16.56 -10.74 -12.83
C GLY A 11 16.12 -9.92 -11.61
N PRO A 12 16.08 -10.53 -10.42
CA PRO A 12 15.77 -9.83 -9.17
C PRO A 12 16.77 -8.73 -8.84
N LEU A 13 16.27 -7.57 -8.42
CA LEU A 13 17.09 -6.44 -7.92
C LEU A 13 17.26 -6.48 -6.39
N SER A 14 16.52 -7.35 -5.73
CA SER A 14 16.53 -7.57 -4.30
C SER A 14 16.42 -9.07 -3.98
N THR A 15 16.59 -9.43 -2.71
CA THR A 15 16.44 -10.82 -2.24
C THR A 15 15.00 -11.32 -2.33
N ARG A 16 14.01 -10.41 -2.40
CA ARG A 16 12.56 -10.72 -2.48
C ARG A 16 12.08 -11.66 -1.37
N ASN A 17 12.55 -11.45 -0.14
CA ASN A 17 12.29 -12.34 0.98
C ASN A 17 10.90 -12.21 1.60
N ALA A 18 10.07 -11.25 1.17
CA ALA A 18 8.67 -11.12 1.60
C ALA A 18 7.74 -10.90 0.40
N SER A 19 7.15 -11.97 -0.14
CA SER A 19 6.29 -11.90 -1.33
C SER A 19 4.83 -12.17 -1.00
N TYR A 20 3.92 -11.53 -1.75
CA TYR A 20 2.50 -11.47 -1.48
C TYR A 20 1.69 -11.81 -2.74
N GLU A 21 0.75 -12.74 -2.59
CA GLU A 21 -0.35 -12.94 -3.54
C GLU A 21 -1.66 -12.58 -2.86
N MET A 22 -2.48 -11.75 -3.49
CA MET A 22 -3.71 -11.24 -2.89
C MET A 22 -4.88 -11.30 -3.87
N ASP A 23 -6.00 -11.85 -3.40
CA ASP A 23 -7.32 -11.73 -4.02
C ASP A 23 -8.15 -10.79 -3.13
N VAL A 24 -8.53 -9.64 -3.68
CA VAL A 24 -9.17 -8.54 -2.98
C VAL A 24 -10.52 -8.27 -3.62
N ARG A 25 -11.56 -8.17 -2.80
CA ARG A 25 -12.88 -7.71 -3.23
C ARG A 25 -13.29 -6.46 -2.47
N LEU A 26 -13.62 -5.39 -3.22
CA LEU A 26 -14.19 -4.16 -2.69
C LEU A 26 -15.72 -4.27 -2.61
N ASP A 27 -16.27 -4.15 -1.40
CA ASP A 27 -17.69 -3.85 -1.17
C ASP A 27 -17.85 -2.33 -1.09
N ASP A 28 -18.21 -1.71 -2.23
CA ASP A 28 -18.40 -0.26 -2.33
C ASP A 28 -19.53 0.24 -1.41
N VAL A 29 -20.57 -0.56 -1.15
CA VAL A 29 -21.68 -0.10 -0.30
C VAL A 29 -21.24 -0.01 1.16
N LYS A 30 -20.51 -1.02 1.64
CA LYS A 30 -20.01 -1.04 3.02
C LYS A 30 -18.69 -0.29 3.23
N LYS A 31 -18.00 0.07 2.14
CA LYS A 31 -16.63 0.59 2.17
C LYS A 31 -15.69 -0.39 2.86
N GLU A 32 -15.74 -1.65 2.45
CA GLU A 32 -14.97 -2.73 3.05
C GLU A 32 -14.17 -3.52 2.00
N LEU A 33 -13.03 -4.09 2.41
CA LEU A 33 -12.27 -5.05 1.62
C LEU A 33 -12.32 -6.42 2.29
N SER A 34 -12.58 -7.45 1.48
CA SER A 34 -12.29 -8.84 1.84
C SER A 34 -11.03 -9.29 1.09
N VAL A 35 -10.05 -9.81 1.82
CA VAL A 35 -8.74 -10.16 1.26
C VAL A 35 -8.41 -11.61 1.62
N ASN A 36 -8.12 -12.42 0.60
CA ASN A 36 -7.37 -13.65 0.77
C ASN A 36 -5.91 -13.35 0.41
N GLN A 37 -5.00 -13.50 1.37
CA GLN A 37 -3.60 -13.15 1.21
C GLN A 37 -2.73 -14.37 1.47
N THR A 38 -1.86 -14.71 0.52
CA THR A 38 -0.76 -15.66 0.73
C THR A 38 0.53 -14.87 0.89
N VAL A 39 1.24 -15.08 2.00
CA VAL A 39 2.54 -14.46 2.27
C VAL A 39 3.62 -15.53 2.25
N GLN A 40 4.62 -15.37 1.39
CA GLN A 40 5.84 -16.16 1.42
C GLN A 40 6.96 -15.33 2.03
N TRP A 41 7.52 -15.78 3.16
CA TRP A 41 8.59 -15.08 3.85
C TRP A 41 9.79 -16.00 4.12
N VAL A 42 11.02 -15.54 3.89
CA VAL A 42 12.24 -16.31 4.10
C VAL A 42 13.02 -15.77 5.30
N ASN A 43 13.36 -16.66 6.24
CA ASN A 43 14.25 -16.29 7.35
C ASN A 43 15.69 -16.19 6.85
N LEU A 44 16.16 -14.98 6.57
CA LEU A 44 17.54 -14.74 6.14
C LEU A 44 18.53 -14.63 7.31
N SER A 45 18.04 -14.64 8.55
CA SER A 45 18.87 -14.50 9.74
C SER A 45 19.50 -15.84 10.17
N PRO A 46 20.56 -15.82 11.00
CA PRO A 46 21.08 -17.01 11.66
C PRO A 46 20.23 -17.44 12.86
N ASP A 47 19.18 -16.69 13.21
CA ASP A 47 18.35 -16.92 14.38
C ASP A 47 17.17 -17.86 14.08
N THR A 48 16.76 -18.60 15.10
CA THR A 48 15.53 -19.39 15.04
C THR A 48 14.33 -18.52 15.43
N ILE A 49 13.44 -18.26 14.48
CA ILE A 49 12.26 -17.40 14.69
C ILE A 49 11.14 -18.22 15.32
N ARG A 50 10.55 -17.71 16.40
CA ARG A 50 9.46 -18.35 17.15
C ARG A 50 8.16 -17.54 17.15
N GLU A 51 8.25 -16.27 16.78
CA GLU A 51 7.17 -15.30 16.74
C GLU A 51 7.33 -14.48 15.47
N LEU A 52 6.24 -14.22 14.77
CA LEU A 52 6.18 -13.27 13.67
C LEU A 52 5.59 -11.95 14.15
N ARG A 53 5.98 -10.85 13.51
CA ARG A 53 5.32 -9.55 13.69
C ARG A 53 4.84 -9.02 12.35
N MET A 54 3.63 -8.48 12.33
CA MET A 54 3.05 -7.87 11.15
C MET A 54 2.46 -6.50 11.51
N TYR A 55 2.61 -5.55 10.59
CA TYR A 55 1.93 -4.28 10.66
C TYR A 55 0.44 -4.44 10.31
N MET A 56 -0.39 -3.73 11.07
CA MET A 56 -1.83 -3.64 10.97
C MET A 56 -2.24 -2.17 10.90
N TYR A 57 -1.57 -1.40 10.03
CA TYR A 57 -1.59 0.07 10.01
C TYR A 57 -3.00 0.68 10.04
N PHE A 58 -3.98 0.06 9.39
CA PHE A 58 -5.38 0.53 9.41
C PHE A 58 -6.01 0.59 10.80
N ASN A 59 -5.52 -0.19 11.77
CA ASN A 59 -5.99 -0.12 13.14
C ASN A 59 -5.57 1.16 13.87
N ALA A 60 -4.60 1.91 13.32
CA ALA A 60 -4.34 3.27 13.78
C ALA A 60 -5.56 4.20 13.58
N PHE A 61 -6.48 3.86 12.67
CA PHE A 61 -7.71 4.59 12.37
C PHE A 61 -8.97 3.93 12.92
N LYS A 62 -8.85 3.01 13.89
CA LYS A 62 -9.97 2.32 14.54
C LYS A 62 -10.76 3.21 15.50
N ASN A 63 -10.06 4.16 16.09
CA ASN A 63 -10.56 5.20 16.99
C ASN A 63 -9.45 6.25 17.17
N ASN A 64 -9.64 7.21 18.08
CA ASN A 64 -8.69 8.28 18.38
C ASN A 64 -7.67 7.95 19.49
N GLN A 65 -7.52 6.68 19.88
CA GLN A 65 -6.65 6.26 21.00
C GLN A 65 -5.35 5.61 20.55
N SER A 66 -5.19 5.34 19.24
CA SER A 66 -3.94 4.82 18.68
C SER A 66 -2.79 5.79 18.94
N THR A 67 -1.56 5.30 18.94
CA THR A 67 -0.36 6.13 19.07
C THR A 67 -0.26 7.15 17.93
N PHE A 68 -0.77 6.81 16.75
CA PHE A 68 -0.87 7.73 15.62
C PHE A 68 -1.88 8.86 15.84
N LEU A 69 -3.00 8.64 16.53
CA LEU A 69 -4.08 9.63 16.65
C LEU A 69 -4.26 10.22 18.06
N LYS A 70 -3.61 9.66 19.08
CA LYS A 70 -3.67 10.24 20.43
C LYS A 70 -3.14 11.66 20.41
N ASP A 71 -3.81 12.50 21.20
CA ASP A 71 -3.51 13.92 21.38
C ASP A 71 -3.57 14.75 20.08
N VAL A 72 -4.35 14.31 19.10
CA VAL A 72 -4.60 15.04 17.85
C VAL A 72 -5.95 15.74 17.89
N ASP A 73 -5.98 17.00 18.29
CA ASP A 73 -7.19 17.82 18.18
C ASP A 73 -7.38 18.41 16.79
N ASN A 74 -6.26 18.74 16.12
CA ASN A 74 -6.17 19.33 14.79
C ASN A 74 -4.97 18.75 14.03
N ILE A 75 -5.10 18.59 12.72
CA ILE A 75 -3.99 18.40 11.78
C ILE A 75 -4.22 19.42 10.65
N PHE A 76 -3.15 20.05 10.17
CA PHE A 76 -3.24 21.10 9.12
C PHE A 76 -4.33 22.17 9.40
N GLY A 77 -4.53 22.57 10.66
CA GLY A 77 -5.39 23.69 11.04
C GLY A 77 -6.92 23.48 10.99
N ASN A 78 -7.41 22.26 10.71
CA ASN A 78 -8.85 21.96 10.76
C ASN A 78 -9.23 21.20 12.04
N PRO A 79 -10.49 21.28 12.53
CA PRO A 79 -10.99 20.43 13.62
C PRO A 79 -11.06 18.96 13.19
N PHE A 80 -10.38 18.06 13.90
CA PHE A 80 -10.01 16.73 13.36
C PHE A 80 -10.79 15.52 13.87
N LEU A 81 -11.54 15.63 14.97
CA LEU A 81 -12.09 14.45 15.67
C LEU A 81 -13.61 14.31 15.68
N LYS A 82 -14.36 15.18 15.00
CA LYS A 82 -15.79 14.92 14.75
C LYS A 82 -15.94 13.95 13.57
N LYS A 83 -15.41 12.74 13.74
CA LYS A 83 -15.75 11.61 12.87
C LYS A 83 -17.01 10.94 13.39
N ASP A 84 -17.96 10.70 12.51
CA ASP A 84 -19.06 9.80 12.84
C ASP A 84 -18.50 8.39 13.07
N LYS A 85 -19.20 7.58 13.88
CA LYS A 85 -18.75 6.22 14.22
C LYS A 85 -18.46 5.37 12.97
N ASP A 86 -19.16 5.65 11.87
CA ASP A 86 -19.04 4.93 10.61
C ASP A 86 -17.87 5.39 9.74
N GLU A 87 -17.20 6.48 10.09
CA GLU A 87 -16.05 7.04 9.35
C GLU A 87 -14.68 6.52 9.84
N TRP A 88 -14.67 5.71 10.90
CA TRP A 88 -13.50 4.96 11.37
C TRP A 88 -13.29 3.69 10.54
N GLY A 89 -12.03 3.30 10.40
CA GLY A 89 -11.62 2.11 9.66
C GLY A 89 -10.83 1.16 10.55
N TRP A 90 -10.64 -0.08 10.11
CA TRP A 90 -9.88 -1.06 10.87
C TRP A 90 -9.46 -2.19 9.94
N ILE A 91 -8.55 -3.01 10.44
CA ILE A 91 -8.10 -4.23 9.76
C ILE A 91 -8.07 -5.38 10.77
N GLU A 92 -8.60 -6.53 10.35
CA GLU A 92 -8.70 -7.71 11.18
C GLU A 92 -8.18 -8.94 10.42
N LEU A 93 -7.24 -9.64 11.04
CA LEU A 93 -6.78 -10.96 10.62
C LEU A 93 -7.77 -12.02 11.13
N ILE A 94 -8.73 -12.38 10.27
CA ILE A 94 -9.82 -13.31 10.58
C ILE A 94 -9.31 -14.74 10.73
N THR A 95 -8.43 -15.17 9.83
CA THR A 95 -7.75 -16.47 9.94
C THR A 95 -6.30 -16.35 9.54
N ILE A 96 -5.42 -17.06 10.24
CA ILE A 96 -4.00 -17.20 9.89
C ILE A 96 -3.71 -18.69 9.85
N LYS A 97 -3.25 -19.20 8.70
CA LYS A 97 -2.82 -20.60 8.57
C LYS A 97 -1.39 -20.68 8.08
N ARG A 98 -0.66 -21.69 8.56
CA ARG A 98 0.65 -22.09 8.03
C ARG A 98 0.59 -23.56 7.65
N SER A 99 0.74 -23.87 6.37
CA SER A 99 0.71 -25.26 5.88
C SER A 99 -0.52 -26.03 6.38
N GLY A 100 -1.70 -25.41 6.31
CA GLY A 100 -2.97 -25.97 6.79
C GLY A 100 -3.20 -25.96 8.31
N ARG A 101 -2.21 -25.59 9.14
CA ARG A 101 -2.37 -25.46 10.60
C ARG A 101 -2.80 -24.06 10.99
N ASP A 102 -3.82 -23.97 11.83
CA ASP A 102 -4.42 -22.72 12.29
C ASP A 102 -3.57 -22.05 13.39
N LEU A 103 -3.21 -20.79 13.18
CA LEU A 103 -2.47 -19.92 14.10
C LEU A 103 -3.35 -18.77 14.64
N THR A 104 -4.63 -18.71 14.28
CA THR A 104 -5.52 -17.57 14.56
C THR A 104 -5.62 -17.24 16.06
N ASN A 105 -5.66 -18.26 16.92
CA ASN A 105 -5.73 -18.08 18.38
C ASN A 105 -4.37 -17.81 19.04
N ARG A 106 -3.31 -17.64 18.24
CA ARG A 106 -1.93 -17.37 18.70
C ARG A 106 -1.49 -15.93 18.38
N GLN A 107 -2.44 -15.10 17.94
CA GLN A 107 -2.20 -13.69 17.65
C GLN A 107 -2.51 -12.81 18.86
N SER A 108 -1.73 -11.75 19.05
CA SER A 108 -1.98 -10.71 20.05
C SER A 108 -1.43 -9.37 19.57
N TYR A 109 -2.18 -8.28 19.75
CA TYR A 109 -1.65 -6.94 19.50
C TYR A 109 -0.58 -6.58 20.53
N ILE A 110 0.52 -5.99 20.08
CA ILE A 110 1.67 -5.60 20.91
C ILE A 110 2.06 -4.14 20.68
N GLN A 111 2.77 -3.56 21.64
CA GLN A 111 3.19 -2.16 21.64
C GLN A 111 4.68 -2.06 21.96
N PRO A 112 5.55 -2.29 20.96
CA PRO A 112 6.99 -2.38 21.20
C PRO A 112 7.64 -1.09 21.70
N ASP A 113 6.97 0.05 21.55
CA ASP A 113 7.62 1.36 21.65
C ASP A 113 7.17 2.18 22.85
N ASP A 114 5.86 2.36 23.05
CA ASP A 114 5.34 3.33 24.02
C ASP A 114 4.36 2.76 25.06
N GLY A 115 4.06 1.46 24.98
CA GLY A 115 3.15 0.78 25.90
C GLY A 115 1.68 1.22 25.82
N ASN A 116 1.27 1.96 24.78
CA ASN A 116 -0.11 2.39 24.60
C ASN A 116 -1.03 1.23 24.21
N THR A 117 -1.60 0.52 25.20
CA THR A 117 -2.41 -0.69 25.00
C THR A 117 -3.67 -0.50 24.14
N ALA A 118 -4.06 0.74 23.85
CA ALA A 118 -5.13 1.05 22.90
C ALA A 118 -4.70 0.95 21.42
N ASP A 119 -3.39 0.93 21.14
CA ASP A 119 -2.84 0.80 19.80
C ASP A 119 -2.82 -0.67 19.34
N GLN A 120 -3.40 -0.91 18.16
CA GLN A 120 -3.50 -2.24 17.55
C GLN A 120 -2.83 -2.31 16.17
N SER A 121 -1.84 -1.45 15.92
CA SER A 121 -1.14 -1.33 14.63
C SER A 121 -0.02 -2.36 14.43
N VAL A 122 0.31 -3.18 15.43
CA VAL A 122 1.23 -4.31 15.30
C VAL A 122 0.61 -5.55 15.93
N VAL A 123 0.65 -6.66 15.21
CA VAL A 123 0.24 -7.97 15.71
C VAL A 123 1.46 -8.89 15.83
N SER A 124 1.53 -9.61 16.94
CA SER A 124 2.46 -10.71 17.20
C SER A 124 1.74 -12.03 16.97
N ILE A 125 2.37 -12.99 16.29
CA ILE A 125 1.82 -14.32 16.01
C ILE A 125 2.83 -15.37 16.49
N GLN A 126 2.49 -16.10 17.55
CA GLN A 126 3.35 -17.16 18.07
C GLN A 126 3.29 -18.38 17.14
N LEU A 127 4.44 -18.86 16.68
CA LEU A 127 4.50 -20.04 15.82
C LEU A 127 4.26 -21.33 16.62
N ILE A 128 3.72 -22.36 15.96
CA ILE A 128 3.66 -23.73 16.49
C ILE A 128 5.02 -24.40 16.30
N GLU A 129 5.53 -24.33 15.07
CA GLU A 129 6.86 -24.78 14.71
C GLU A 129 7.76 -23.57 14.45
N PRO A 130 8.93 -23.48 15.08
CA PRO A 130 9.85 -22.40 14.79
C PRO A 130 10.29 -22.43 13.32
N LEU A 131 10.80 -21.30 12.85
CA LEU A 131 11.39 -21.16 11.52
C LEU A 131 12.90 -21.10 11.69
N LEU A 132 13.62 -22.08 11.13
CA LEU A 132 15.08 -22.16 11.21
C LEU A 132 15.73 -21.18 10.21
N PRO A 133 17.04 -20.90 10.35
CA PRO A 133 17.78 -20.13 9.36
C PRO A 133 17.62 -20.72 7.95
N GLY A 134 17.23 -19.87 6.99
CA GLY A 134 17.00 -20.25 5.59
C GLY A 134 15.64 -20.88 5.30
N ASP A 135 14.83 -21.20 6.33
CA ASP A 135 13.49 -21.76 6.10
C ASP A 135 12.56 -20.74 5.44
N THR A 136 11.66 -21.24 4.61
CA THR A 136 10.56 -20.48 4.02
C THR A 136 9.26 -20.73 4.78
N LEU A 137 8.62 -19.64 5.18
CA LEU A 137 7.28 -19.59 5.72
C LEU A 137 6.27 -19.30 4.60
N VAL A 138 5.15 -20.02 4.59
CA VAL A 138 3.97 -19.66 3.80
C VAL A 138 2.78 -19.50 4.74
N LEU A 139 2.23 -18.29 4.78
CA LEU A 139 1.00 -17.96 5.50
C LEU A 139 -0.17 -17.81 4.54
N GLU A 140 -1.31 -18.36 4.91
CA GLU A 140 -2.59 -18.18 4.22
C GLU A 140 -3.53 -17.43 5.15
N ASN A 141 -3.77 -16.16 4.84
CA ASN A 141 -4.53 -15.23 5.66
C ASN A 141 -5.88 -14.92 5.02
N ARG A 142 -6.91 -14.79 5.86
CA ARG A 142 -8.16 -14.12 5.49
C ARG A 142 -8.25 -12.85 6.30
N VAL A 143 -8.43 -11.73 5.61
CA VAL A 143 -8.42 -10.39 6.22
C VAL A 143 -9.73 -9.68 5.86
N GLN A 144 -10.29 -8.98 6.83
CA GLN A 144 -11.37 -8.02 6.60
C GLN A 144 -10.85 -6.62 6.93
N VAL A 145 -11.20 -5.66 6.08
CA VAL A 145 -10.81 -4.26 6.25
C VAL A 145 -12.06 -3.40 6.15
N LYS A 146 -12.26 -2.52 7.13
CA LYS A 146 -13.18 -1.37 6.98
C LYS A 146 -12.36 -0.16 6.58
N ILE A 147 -12.69 0.44 5.44
CA ILE A 147 -11.97 1.58 4.89
C ILE A 147 -12.37 2.82 5.69
N PRO A 148 -11.43 3.56 6.31
CA PRO A 148 -11.77 4.79 7.01
C PRO A 148 -12.18 5.86 5.99
N ARG A 149 -12.94 6.86 6.44
CA ARG A 149 -13.02 8.10 5.68
C ARG A 149 -11.62 8.70 5.54
N LEU A 150 -11.31 9.18 4.33
CA LEU A 150 -10.01 9.69 3.91
C LEU A 150 -9.40 10.59 4.97
N PHE A 151 -8.21 10.22 5.42
CA PHE A 151 -7.53 10.91 6.51
C PHE A 151 -6.20 11.50 6.04
N VAL A 152 -5.16 10.69 6.01
CA VAL A 152 -3.83 11.03 5.52
C VAL A 152 -3.46 9.88 4.60
N ARG A 153 -3.48 10.15 3.29
CA ARG A 153 -3.04 9.26 2.22
C ARG A 153 -3.86 7.97 2.03
N THR A 154 -4.78 7.63 2.94
CA THR A 154 -5.59 6.42 2.84
C THR A 154 -7.03 6.65 3.30
N GLY A 155 -7.96 5.96 2.65
CA GLY A 155 -9.39 5.96 2.94
C GLY A 155 -10.28 6.25 1.72
N TYR A 156 -11.58 6.39 1.98
CA TYR A 156 -12.58 6.74 0.97
C TYR A 156 -13.04 8.19 1.12
N GLU A 157 -13.50 8.81 0.03
CA GLU A 157 -14.20 10.09 0.05
C GLU A 157 -15.42 10.02 -0.88
N LYS A 158 -16.13 11.14 -1.02
CA LYS A 158 -17.30 11.30 -1.90
C LYS A 158 -17.06 10.75 -3.31
N ASN A 159 -18.15 10.42 -3.98
CA ASN A 159 -18.16 9.95 -5.37
C ASN A 159 -17.29 8.71 -5.60
N GLN A 160 -17.24 7.81 -4.60
CA GLN A 160 -16.53 6.53 -4.72
C GLN A 160 -15.03 6.72 -5.02
N PHE A 161 -14.42 7.78 -4.49
CA PHE A 161 -12.97 7.91 -4.48
C PHE A 161 -12.39 7.03 -3.38
N TYR A 162 -11.37 6.27 -3.74
CA TYR A 162 -10.62 5.41 -2.84
C TYR A 162 -9.12 5.63 -3.04
N MET A 163 -8.40 5.76 -1.94
CA MET A 163 -6.94 5.64 -1.90
C MET A 163 -6.58 4.62 -0.83
N LEU A 164 -5.91 3.54 -1.21
CA LEU A 164 -5.60 2.42 -0.33
C LEU A 164 -4.09 2.23 -0.29
N THR A 165 -3.53 2.64 0.83
CA THR A 165 -2.12 2.48 1.17
C THR A 165 -2.06 1.79 2.53
N HIS A 166 -1.19 0.81 2.72
CA HIS A 166 -1.06 0.07 3.99
C HIS A 166 -2.36 -0.62 4.45
N TRP A 167 -3.15 -1.09 3.49
CA TRP A 167 -4.51 -1.62 3.66
C TRP A 167 -4.54 -3.13 3.98
N PHE A 168 -3.38 -3.78 4.02
CA PHE A 168 -3.23 -5.23 4.24
C PHE A 168 -2.23 -5.49 5.39
N PRO A 169 -2.25 -6.69 6.00
CA PRO A 169 -1.26 -7.08 7.00
C PRO A 169 0.10 -7.29 6.32
N GLN A 170 1.11 -6.56 6.75
CA GLN A 170 2.43 -6.56 6.13
C GLN A 170 3.47 -7.11 7.08
N MET A 171 4.38 -7.97 6.60
CA MET A 171 5.44 -8.52 7.45
C MET A 171 6.35 -7.41 7.98
N GLY A 172 6.63 -7.44 9.29
CA GLY A 172 7.70 -6.63 9.86
C GLY A 172 9.07 -7.13 9.39
N VAL A 173 10.10 -6.29 9.53
CA VAL A 173 11.46 -6.66 9.12
C VAL A 173 12.18 -7.31 10.30
N TYR A 174 12.83 -8.44 10.07
CA TYR A 174 13.73 -9.05 11.05
C TYR A 174 15.17 -8.83 10.61
N GLU A 175 15.88 -7.93 11.31
CA GLU A 175 17.19 -7.42 10.88
C GLU A 175 18.14 -7.20 12.05
N GLN A 176 19.38 -6.85 11.73
CA GLN A 176 20.37 -6.41 12.71
C GLN A 176 20.20 -4.93 13.03
N ASP A 177 20.21 -4.59 14.31
CA ASP A 177 20.41 -3.22 14.75
C ASP A 177 21.85 -2.73 14.47
N LYS A 178 22.12 -1.45 14.76
CA LYS A 178 23.46 -0.86 14.57
C LYS A 178 24.56 -1.52 15.42
N ALA A 179 24.20 -2.24 16.48
CA ALA A 179 25.11 -2.98 17.34
C ALA A 179 25.29 -4.45 16.89
N GLY A 180 24.62 -4.87 15.81
CA GLY A 180 24.69 -6.21 15.25
C GLY A 180 23.73 -7.22 15.87
N ASN A 181 22.81 -6.78 16.75
CA ASN A 181 21.84 -7.67 17.38
C ASN A 181 20.64 -7.88 16.46
N TRP A 182 20.24 -9.13 16.28
CA TRP A 182 19.06 -9.48 15.50
C TRP A 182 17.77 -9.21 16.30
N GLY A 183 16.78 -8.65 15.63
CA GLY A 183 15.48 -8.36 16.22
C GLY A 183 14.43 -7.93 15.21
N TRP A 184 13.19 -7.85 15.67
CA TRP A 184 12.10 -7.30 14.86
C TRP A 184 12.16 -5.78 14.84
N ASN A 185 12.42 -5.21 13.67
CA ASN A 185 12.05 -3.84 13.34
C ASN A 185 10.59 -3.85 12.87
N CYS A 186 9.69 -3.76 13.85
CA CYS A 186 8.24 -3.72 13.64
C CYS A 186 7.62 -2.89 14.75
N HIS A 187 7.51 -1.59 14.50
CA HIS A 187 7.12 -0.56 15.45
C HIS A 187 5.63 -0.18 15.30
N GLN A 188 5.04 0.36 16.37
CA GLN A 188 3.71 0.98 16.30
C GLN A 188 3.68 2.09 15.23
N PHE A 189 2.51 2.40 14.70
CA PHE A 189 2.39 3.48 13.73
C PHE A 189 2.48 4.84 14.42
N PHE A 190 3.58 5.57 14.18
CA PHE A 190 3.75 6.95 14.62
C PHE A 190 3.56 7.92 13.46
N ARG A 191 3.14 9.15 13.78
CA ARG A 191 3.01 10.22 12.78
C ARG A 191 4.35 10.69 12.20
N SER A 192 5.44 10.45 12.93
CA SER A 192 6.80 10.91 12.61
C SER A 192 7.67 9.82 11.99
N THR A 193 7.11 8.65 11.69
CA THR A 193 7.84 7.51 11.12
C THR A 193 7.39 7.28 9.68
N GLU A 194 8.32 6.82 8.86
CA GLU A 194 8.04 6.32 7.52
C GLU A 194 7.94 4.79 7.51
N PHE A 195 7.44 4.26 6.40
CA PHE A 195 7.17 2.84 6.22
C PHE A 195 8.46 2.07 5.92
N TYR A 196 8.57 0.87 6.49
CA TYR A 196 9.74 0.02 6.33
C TYR A 196 9.29 -1.44 6.25
N SER A 197 9.74 -2.14 5.22
CA SER A 197 9.39 -3.53 4.96
C SER A 197 10.42 -4.17 4.04
N ASP A 198 10.46 -5.51 4.08
CA ASP A 198 11.28 -6.32 3.18
C ASP A 198 10.85 -6.13 1.73
N PHE A 199 11.80 -6.24 0.80
CA PHE A 199 11.49 -6.26 -0.61
C PHE A 199 10.83 -7.58 -1.02
N GLY A 200 9.93 -7.50 -2.00
CA GLY A 200 9.10 -8.62 -2.41
C GLY A 200 8.54 -8.52 -3.82
N THR A 201 7.74 -9.51 -4.18
CA THR A 201 6.80 -9.42 -5.29
C THR A 201 5.37 -9.33 -4.76
N TYR A 202 4.53 -8.55 -5.44
CA TYR A 202 3.12 -8.39 -5.15
C TYR A 202 2.34 -8.74 -6.40
N ARG A 203 1.54 -9.80 -6.34
CA ARG A 203 0.54 -10.11 -7.35
C ARG A 203 -0.84 -9.90 -6.75
N VAL A 204 -1.57 -8.92 -7.24
CA VAL A 204 -2.83 -8.47 -6.62
C VAL A 204 -3.95 -8.49 -7.64
N GLN A 205 -4.96 -9.30 -7.37
CA GLN A 205 -6.22 -9.33 -8.11
C GLN A 205 -7.24 -8.48 -7.38
N LEU A 206 -7.63 -7.36 -7.99
CA LEU A 206 -8.58 -6.39 -7.44
C LEU A 206 -9.93 -6.55 -8.12
N THR A 207 -10.92 -7.05 -7.39
CA THR A 207 -12.32 -7.14 -7.84
C THR A 207 -13.11 -5.94 -7.33
N THR A 208 -13.57 -5.08 -8.25
CA THR A 208 -14.28 -3.83 -7.94
C THR A 208 -15.51 -3.65 -8.83
N PRO A 209 -16.45 -2.73 -8.49
CA PRO A 209 -17.46 -2.27 -9.45
C PRO A 209 -16.84 -1.87 -10.79
N SER A 210 -17.49 -2.25 -11.90
CA SER A 210 -16.93 -2.11 -13.25
C SER A 210 -16.76 -0.66 -13.70
N ASN A 211 -17.51 0.27 -13.10
CA ASN A 211 -17.44 1.70 -13.41
C ASN A 211 -16.21 2.40 -12.80
N LEU A 212 -15.45 1.74 -11.93
CA LEU A 212 -14.27 2.34 -11.30
C LEU A 212 -13.05 2.22 -12.21
N VAL A 213 -12.35 3.32 -12.42
CA VAL A 213 -11.01 3.33 -13.03
C VAL A 213 -9.98 3.11 -11.94
N ILE A 214 -9.04 2.18 -12.17
CA ILE A 214 -8.08 1.73 -11.15
C ILE A 214 -6.64 2.06 -11.55
N GLY A 215 -5.88 2.58 -10.59
CA GLY A 215 -4.43 2.68 -10.66
C GLY A 215 -3.80 2.00 -9.48
N ALA A 216 -2.66 1.34 -9.69
CA ALA A 216 -1.95 0.66 -8.61
C ALA A 216 -0.44 0.70 -8.82
N SER A 217 0.27 0.28 -7.78
CA SER A 217 1.66 -0.11 -7.86
C SER A 217 1.81 -1.30 -8.81
N GLY A 218 2.89 -1.32 -9.57
CA GLY A 218 3.18 -2.35 -10.55
C GLY A 218 2.52 -2.12 -11.90
N CYS A 219 2.72 -3.08 -12.79
CA CYS A 219 2.11 -3.09 -14.11
C CYS A 219 0.73 -3.77 -14.03
N MET A 220 -0.19 -3.38 -14.90
CA MET A 220 -1.46 -4.08 -15.08
C MET A 220 -1.22 -5.28 -16.01
N GLU A 221 -1.41 -6.50 -15.51
CA GLU A 221 -1.23 -7.74 -16.30
C GLU A 221 -2.50 -8.11 -17.08
N ALA A 222 -3.67 -7.92 -16.48
CA ALA A 222 -4.95 -8.34 -17.03
C ALA A 222 -6.11 -7.54 -16.42
N GLU A 223 -7.18 -7.38 -17.20
CA GLU A 223 -8.48 -6.92 -16.73
C GLU A 223 -9.56 -7.86 -17.30
N MET A 224 -10.51 -8.25 -16.48
CA MET A 224 -11.60 -9.17 -16.84
C MET A 224 -12.93 -8.64 -16.31
N ASP A 225 -13.93 -8.53 -17.18
CA ASP A 225 -15.33 -8.33 -16.78
C ASP A 225 -15.90 -9.65 -16.24
N ASN A 226 -16.48 -9.62 -15.05
CA ASN A 226 -17.03 -10.81 -14.39
C ASN A 226 -18.48 -11.10 -14.79
N GLY A 227 -19.14 -10.20 -15.53
CA GLY A 227 -20.53 -10.35 -15.98
C GLY A 227 -21.58 -10.11 -14.89
N ASP A 228 -21.16 -9.71 -13.68
CA ASP A 228 -22.02 -9.43 -12.52
C ASP A 228 -22.01 -7.94 -12.11
N GLY A 229 -21.53 -7.07 -13.01
CA GLY A 229 -21.34 -5.65 -12.73
C GLY A 229 -20.01 -5.34 -12.01
N THR A 230 -19.17 -6.33 -11.74
CA THR A 230 -17.79 -6.15 -11.27
C THR A 230 -16.77 -6.51 -12.34
N LYS A 231 -15.56 -5.99 -12.18
CA LYS A 231 -14.37 -6.37 -12.94
C LYS A 231 -13.25 -6.77 -12.01
N THR A 232 -12.37 -7.64 -12.49
CA THR A 232 -11.15 -8.03 -11.79
C THR A 232 -9.93 -7.56 -12.56
N THR A 233 -9.11 -6.71 -11.95
CA THR A 233 -7.85 -6.21 -12.52
C THR A 233 -6.67 -6.83 -11.78
N THR A 234 -5.74 -7.45 -12.50
CA THR A 234 -4.53 -8.07 -11.94
C THR A 234 -3.35 -7.14 -12.12
N PHE A 235 -2.66 -6.85 -11.02
CA PHE A 235 -1.42 -6.07 -11.00
C PHE A 235 -0.26 -6.92 -10.52
N PHE A 236 0.93 -6.65 -11.07
CA PHE A 236 2.18 -7.25 -10.63
C PHE A 236 3.24 -6.18 -10.38
N ALA A 237 3.82 -6.20 -9.18
CA ALA A 237 4.99 -5.41 -8.82
C ALA A 237 6.08 -6.33 -8.27
N ALA A 238 7.35 -6.05 -8.60
CA ALA A 238 8.49 -6.83 -8.13
C ALA A 238 9.59 -5.91 -7.63
N ASP A 239 10.38 -6.38 -6.66
CA ASP A 239 11.44 -5.60 -6.01
C ASP A 239 10.89 -4.32 -5.36
N VAL A 240 9.71 -4.39 -4.78
CA VAL A 240 9.06 -3.29 -4.05
C VAL A 240 8.80 -3.69 -2.60
N ILE A 241 8.62 -2.70 -1.73
CA ILE A 241 8.37 -2.91 -0.29
C ILE A 241 6.90 -2.78 0.10
N ASP A 242 6.05 -2.26 -0.78
CA ASP A 242 4.63 -1.97 -0.50
C ASP A 242 3.79 -1.98 -1.79
N PHE A 243 2.47 -2.04 -1.63
CA PHE A 243 1.50 -2.02 -2.72
C PHE A 243 0.34 -1.06 -2.40
N ALA A 244 0.30 0.06 -3.12
CA ALA A 244 -0.77 1.05 -3.08
C ALA A 244 -1.67 0.98 -4.30
N TRP A 245 -2.94 1.33 -4.14
CA TRP A 245 -3.88 1.49 -5.26
C TRP A 245 -4.95 2.55 -5.01
N THR A 246 -5.55 3.04 -6.08
CA THR A 246 -6.64 4.00 -6.08
C THR A 246 -7.77 3.54 -7.00
N ALA A 247 -8.99 3.96 -6.69
CA ALA A 247 -10.13 3.80 -7.58
C ALA A 247 -11.01 5.06 -7.54
N TYR A 248 -11.47 5.50 -8.70
CA TYR A 248 -12.41 6.62 -8.84
C TYR A 248 -13.13 6.48 -10.19
N PRO A 249 -14.47 6.65 -10.26
CA PRO A 249 -15.18 6.45 -11.53
C PRO A 249 -14.90 7.55 -12.56
N ASP A 250 -14.53 8.76 -12.12
CA ASP A 250 -14.35 9.89 -13.02
C ASP A 250 -12.89 10.14 -13.39
N TYR A 251 -11.95 9.23 -13.10
CA TYR A 251 -10.58 9.42 -13.60
C TYR A 251 -10.57 9.41 -15.13
N GLU A 252 -9.91 10.41 -15.70
CA GLU A 252 -9.36 10.36 -17.04
C GLU A 252 -7.96 9.75 -16.95
N GLU A 253 -7.72 8.72 -17.76
CA GLU A 253 -6.41 8.09 -17.87
C GLU A 253 -5.65 8.63 -19.07
N ILE A 254 -4.46 9.16 -18.83
CA ILE A 254 -3.54 9.63 -19.86
C ILE A 254 -2.27 8.79 -19.79
N VAL A 255 -1.97 8.09 -20.87
CA VAL A 255 -0.77 7.28 -20.99
C VAL A 255 0.27 8.00 -21.84
N ASP A 256 1.49 8.06 -21.34
CA ASP A 256 2.67 8.54 -22.05
C ASP A 256 3.86 7.62 -21.75
N GLU A 257 4.99 7.82 -22.41
CA GLU A 257 6.18 6.99 -22.28
C GLU A 257 7.42 7.86 -22.06
N TRP A 258 8.33 7.37 -21.24
CA TRP A 258 9.69 7.88 -21.11
C TRP A 258 10.67 6.72 -21.21
N LYS A 259 11.43 6.67 -22.30
CA LYS A 259 12.22 5.49 -22.68
C LYS A 259 11.34 4.22 -22.64
N GLN A 260 11.64 3.26 -21.77
CA GLN A 260 10.88 2.04 -21.53
C GLN A 260 9.71 2.17 -20.52
N VAL A 261 9.61 3.31 -19.83
CA VAL A 261 8.69 3.48 -18.70
C VAL A 261 7.34 3.97 -19.24
N GLN A 262 6.31 3.15 -19.10
CA GLN A 262 4.94 3.57 -19.30
C GLN A 262 4.50 4.43 -18.11
N ILE A 263 4.17 5.69 -18.39
CA ILE A 263 3.64 6.62 -17.41
C ILE A 263 2.12 6.63 -17.55
N ARG A 264 1.41 6.22 -16.49
CA ARG A 264 -0.05 6.28 -16.41
C ARG A 264 -0.45 7.42 -15.49
N LEU A 265 -1.00 8.51 -16.02
CA LEU A 265 -1.57 9.59 -15.23
C LEU A 265 -3.08 9.37 -15.05
N LEU A 266 -3.51 9.18 -13.81
CA LEU A 266 -4.92 9.19 -13.42
C LEU A 266 -5.26 10.57 -12.84
N ILE A 267 -6.15 11.28 -13.51
CA ILE A 267 -6.45 12.68 -13.23
C ILE A 267 -7.95 12.93 -13.34
N PRO A 268 -8.58 13.66 -12.41
CA PRO A 268 -10.00 14.00 -12.51
C PRO A 268 -10.23 15.04 -13.63
N PRO A 269 -11.45 15.14 -14.19
CA PRO A 269 -11.71 15.97 -15.36
C PRO A 269 -11.41 17.45 -15.13
N GLU A 270 -11.63 17.95 -13.92
CA GLU A 270 -11.32 19.33 -13.53
C GLU A 270 -9.83 19.68 -13.60
N HIS A 271 -8.94 18.69 -13.57
CA HIS A 271 -7.49 18.88 -13.57
C HIS A 271 -6.82 18.53 -14.90
N CYS A 272 -7.54 17.97 -15.89
CA CYS A 272 -6.97 17.51 -17.16
C CYS A 272 -6.11 18.55 -17.90
N SER A 273 -6.40 19.86 -17.76
CA SER A 273 -5.58 20.93 -18.33
C SER A 273 -4.14 20.98 -17.82
N LEU A 274 -3.86 20.35 -16.67
CA LEU A 274 -2.55 20.26 -16.04
C LEU A 274 -1.76 19.02 -16.46
N ALA A 275 -2.38 18.07 -17.17
CA ALA A 275 -1.73 16.82 -17.56
C ALA A 275 -0.38 17.01 -18.29
N PRO A 276 -0.23 17.93 -19.27
CA PRO A 276 1.05 18.15 -19.93
C PRO A 276 2.15 18.61 -18.96
N ARG A 277 1.78 19.39 -17.93
CA ARG A 277 2.70 19.85 -16.90
C ARG A 277 3.13 18.68 -16.00
N LEU A 278 2.17 17.89 -15.52
CA LEU A 278 2.44 16.78 -14.60
C LEU A 278 3.32 15.71 -15.26
N ILE A 279 2.97 15.30 -16.48
CA ILE A 279 3.77 14.36 -17.28
C ILE A 279 5.16 14.94 -17.56
N GLY A 280 5.24 16.22 -17.95
CA GLY A 280 6.52 16.90 -18.17
C GLY A 280 7.42 16.85 -16.93
N ALA A 281 6.88 17.17 -15.75
CA ALA A 281 7.63 17.12 -14.50
C ALA A 281 8.12 15.70 -14.16
N VAL A 282 7.28 14.67 -14.37
CA VAL A 282 7.69 13.26 -14.18
C VAL A 282 8.83 12.90 -15.12
N LYS A 283 8.74 13.26 -16.41
CA LYS A 283 9.79 12.97 -17.40
C LYS A 283 11.09 13.69 -17.09
N ASP A 284 11.02 14.96 -16.67
CA ASP A 284 12.19 15.74 -16.26
C ASP A 284 12.85 15.12 -15.03
N ALA A 285 12.06 14.69 -14.04
CA ALA A 285 12.57 14.02 -12.84
C ALA A 285 13.22 12.67 -13.15
N LEU A 286 12.57 11.83 -13.98
CA LEU A 286 13.12 10.55 -14.43
C LEU A 286 14.44 10.76 -15.20
N THR A 287 14.50 11.74 -16.09
CA THR A 287 15.73 12.09 -16.83
C THR A 287 16.84 12.53 -15.89
N TYR A 288 16.55 13.43 -14.96
CA TYR A 288 17.54 13.93 -14.02
C TYR A 288 18.09 12.81 -13.13
N LEU A 289 17.23 11.95 -12.57
CA LEU A 289 17.65 10.85 -11.70
C LEU A 289 18.42 9.78 -12.47
N ASP A 290 18.05 9.49 -13.72
CA ASP A 290 18.77 8.55 -14.59
C ASP A 290 20.21 9.02 -14.88
N GLU A 291 20.40 10.32 -15.08
CA GLU A 291 21.72 10.92 -15.33
C GLU A 291 22.61 11.01 -14.07
N HIS A 292 22.02 11.22 -12.89
CA HIS A 292 22.77 11.59 -11.68
C HIS A 292 22.79 10.54 -10.58
N VAL A 293 21.83 9.61 -10.55
CA VAL A 293 21.68 8.60 -9.49
C VAL A 293 21.80 7.20 -10.08
N GLY A 294 21.03 6.91 -11.12
CA GLY A 294 21.01 5.61 -11.78
C GLY A 294 19.70 5.35 -12.51
N PRO A 295 19.66 4.33 -13.38
CA PRO A 295 18.51 4.05 -14.22
C PRO A 295 17.28 3.70 -13.38
N TYR A 296 16.12 4.23 -13.78
CA TYR A 296 14.85 3.85 -13.17
C TYR A 296 14.60 2.34 -13.38
N PRO A 297 14.43 1.55 -12.31
CA PRO A 297 14.49 0.08 -12.43
C PRO A 297 13.20 -0.57 -12.92
N TYR A 298 12.09 0.17 -12.99
CA TYR A 298 10.77 -0.35 -13.34
C TYR A 298 10.33 0.08 -14.76
N THR A 299 9.35 -0.62 -15.31
CA THR A 299 8.77 -0.36 -16.65
C THR A 299 7.50 0.48 -16.60
N THR A 300 7.04 0.82 -15.42
CA THR A 300 5.78 1.51 -15.20
C THR A 300 5.91 2.50 -14.07
N LEU A 301 5.18 3.60 -14.20
CA LEU A 301 4.97 4.58 -13.15
C LEU A 301 3.53 5.08 -13.24
N THR A 302 2.72 4.74 -12.24
CA THR A 302 1.38 5.30 -12.07
C THR A 302 1.50 6.61 -11.29
N MET A 303 1.01 7.71 -11.85
CA MET A 303 0.86 8.99 -11.18
C MET A 303 -0.62 9.26 -10.95
N VAL A 304 -0.99 9.62 -9.73
CA VAL A 304 -2.36 9.96 -9.37
C VAL A 304 -2.44 11.42 -8.94
N ASP A 305 -3.30 12.18 -9.59
CA ASP A 305 -3.74 13.48 -9.09
C ASP A 305 -5.14 13.33 -8.50
N PRO A 306 -5.33 13.44 -7.17
CA PRO A 306 -6.63 13.22 -6.56
C PRO A 306 -7.61 14.37 -6.89
N PRO A 307 -8.94 14.11 -6.88
CA PRO A 307 -9.95 15.17 -6.99
C PRO A 307 -9.86 16.13 -5.81
N PHE A 308 -10.35 17.36 -6.02
CA PHE A 308 -10.22 18.45 -5.04
C PHE A 308 -10.74 18.06 -3.64
N HIS A 309 -11.85 17.32 -3.59
CA HIS A 309 -12.44 16.87 -2.33
C HIS A 309 -11.62 15.78 -1.63
N ALA A 310 -10.69 15.13 -2.32
CA ALA A 310 -9.86 14.04 -1.84
C ALA A 310 -8.35 14.37 -1.85
N LEU A 311 -7.97 15.66 -1.83
CA LEU A 311 -6.57 16.09 -1.86
C LEU A 311 -5.70 15.47 -0.73
N ARG A 312 -6.32 15.07 0.37
CA ARG A 312 -5.67 14.35 1.48
C ARG A 312 -5.11 12.98 1.10
N GLY A 313 -5.51 12.42 -0.05
CA GLY A 313 -4.94 11.22 -0.66
C GLY A 313 -3.64 11.48 -1.45
N GLY A 314 -3.25 12.75 -1.63
CA GLY A 314 -2.09 13.16 -2.41
C GLY A 314 -0.76 13.15 -1.63
N PHE A 315 0.30 13.55 -2.34
CA PHE A 315 1.64 13.83 -1.81
C PHE A 315 2.31 12.65 -1.09
N MET A 316 2.50 11.53 -1.80
CA MET A 316 3.26 10.38 -1.33
C MET A 316 3.90 9.57 -2.47
N GLU A 317 5.06 8.97 -2.16
CA GLU A 317 5.86 8.13 -3.03
C GLU A 317 5.77 6.65 -2.64
N TYR A 318 4.94 5.88 -3.33
CA TYR A 318 4.95 4.41 -3.27
C TYR A 318 5.78 3.86 -4.44
N PRO A 319 6.38 2.67 -4.31
CA PRO A 319 7.11 2.08 -5.41
C PRO A 319 6.24 1.96 -6.65
N THR A 320 6.66 2.56 -7.77
CA THR A 320 5.92 2.63 -9.05
C THR A 320 4.55 3.33 -9.01
N PHE A 321 4.19 3.96 -7.89
CA PHE A 321 2.91 4.66 -7.72
C PHE A 321 3.12 5.94 -6.90
N ILE A 322 2.95 7.10 -7.54
CA ILE A 322 3.12 8.40 -6.87
C ILE A 322 1.81 9.16 -6.85
N THR A 323 1.57 9.91 -5.79
CA THR A 323 0.42 10.80 -5.69
C THR A 323 0.87 12.25 -5.66
N GLY A 324 0.32 13.06 -6.56
CA GLY A 324 0.54 14.49 -6.64
C GLY A 324 -0.55 15.27 -5.92
N GLY A 325 -0.75 16.51 -6.38
CA GLY A 325 -1.88 17.32 -5.99
C GLY A 325 -1.91 18.62 -6.77
N SER A 326 -2.98 18.81 -7.54
CA SER A 326 -3.26 20.03 -8.28
C SER A 326 -4.06 21.02 -7.45
N PHE A 327 -3.74 22.30 -7.62
CA PHE A 327 -4.47 23.41 -6.99
C PHE A 327 -4.97 24.38 -8.05
N TYR A 328 -6.16 24.94 -7.83
CA TYR A 328 -6.62 26.10 -8.60
C TYR A 328 -5.61 27.24 -8.51
N HIS A 329 -5.33 27.90 -9.64
CA HIS A 329 -4.38 29.02 -9.75
C HIS A 329 -2.90 28.69 -9.52
N MET A 330 -2.44 27.46 -9.81
CA MET A 330 -1.01 27.19 -10.03
C MET A 330 -0.40 28.27 -10.96
N PRO A 331 0.57 29.07 -10.50
CA PRO A 331 1.12 30.17 -11.29
C PRO A 331 1.72 29.67 -12.61
N LYS A 332 1.42 30.36 -13.71
CA LYS A 332 2.13 30.14 -14.97
C LYS A 332 3.62 30.43 -14.75
N GLY A 333 4.47 29.41 -14.81
CA GLY A 333 5.93 29.57 -14.77
C GLY A 333 6.66 28.95 -13.57
N ILE A 334 5.95 28.43 -12.55
CA ILE A 334 6.57 27.47 -11.62
C ILE A 334 6.72 26.18 -12.42
N LYS A 335 7.93 25.72 -12.72
CA LYS A 335 8.17 24.42 -13.34
C LYS A 335 8.30 23.38 -12.25
#